data_AF-A0A933I1Q3-F1
#
_entry.id   AF-A0A933I1Q3-F1
#
_cell.length_a   1.000
_cell.length_b   1.000
_cell.length_c   1.000
_cell.angle_alpha   90.00
_cell.angle_beta   90.00
_cell.angle_gamma   90.00
#
_symmetry.space_group_name_H-M   'P 1'
#
loop_
_entity.id
_entity.type
_entity.pdbx_description
1 polymer ?
#
loop_
_entity_poly.entity_id
_entity_poly.type
_entity_poly.pdbx_seq_one_letter_code
_entity_poly.pdbx_strand_id
1 'polypeptide(L)'
;MRKIKLTKEEQWIEDHLGEFVPVSKEKYAEIAQAIEARKKDAVLNIRVNSYDLEYLKQKAKKLGIKYQTFISEILHKVAHA
;
A
#
# COMPACT_ATOMS: atom_id res chain seq x y z
N MET A 1 25.57 0.39 25.37
CA MET A 1 24.82 0.26 24.11
C MET A 1 23.34 0.39 24.41
N ARG A 2 22.59 1.27 23.72
CA ARG A 2 21.14 1.40 23.93
C ARG A 2 20.47 0.15 23.36
N LYS A 3 19.63 -0.54 24.15
CA LYS A 3 18.82 -1.65 23.66
C LYS A 3 17.81 -1.09 22.66
N ILE A 4 17.95 -1.45 21.39
CA ILE A 4 16.95 -1.14 20.36
C ILE A 4 15.72 -1.97 20.72
N LYS A 5 14.57 -1.31 20.85
CA LYS A 5 13.31 -1.97 21.20
C LYS A 5 12.60 -2.30 19.90
N LEU A 6 12.67 -3.56 19.50
CA LEU A 6 12.01 -4.06 18.29
C LEU A 6 10.51 -3.93 18.44
N THR A 7 9.83 -3.58 17.35
CA THR A 7 8.38 -3.70 17.25
C THR A 7 7.97 -5.18 17.23
N LYS A 8 6.68 -5.45 17.43
CA LYS A 8 6.16 -6.84 17.40
C LYS A 8 6.43 -7.52 16.05
N GLU A 9 6.38 -6.75 14.97
CA GLU A 9 6.62 -7.23 13.61
C GLU A 9 8.10 -7.55 13.40
N GLU A 10 9.00 -6.65 13.81
CA GLU A 10 10.44 -6.88 13.71
C GLU A 10 10.90 -8.08 14.55
N GLN A 11 10.35 -8.23 15.77
CA GLN A 11 10.66 -9.37 16.62
C GLN A 11 10.19 -10.70 16.00
N TRP A 12 9.04 -10.70 15.33
CA TRP A 12 8.53 -11.88 14.62
C TRP A 12 9.44 -12.26 13.45
N ILE A 13 9.91 -11.28 12.67
CA ILE A 13 10.85 -11.50 11.57
C ILE A 13 12.18 -12.08 12.09
N GLU A 14 12.71 -11.57 13.21
CA GLU A 14 13.93 -12.13 13.80
C GLU A 14 13.76 -13.57 14.27
N ASP A 15 12.61 -13.91 14.86
CA ASP A 15 12.33 -15.25 15.38
C ASP A 15 12.16 -16.29 14.24
N HIS A 16 11.57 -15.86 13.11
CA HIS A 16 11.30 -16.72 11.95
C HIS A 16 12.41 -16.64 10.88
N LEU A 17 13.55 -16.01 11.19
CA LEU A 17 14.62 -15.73 10.22
C LEU A 17 15.13 -17.00 9.51
N GLY A 18 15.16 -18.13 10.22
CA GLY A 18 15.59 -19.43 9.71
C GLY A 18 14.60 -20.11 8.75
N GLU A 19 13.35 -19.63 8.66
CA GLU A 19 12.31 -20.19 7.79
C GLU A 19 12.27 -19.53 6.41
N PHE A 20 12.92 -18.36 6.25
CA PHE A 20 12.97 -17.68 4.96
C PHE A 20 13.95 -18.37 4.00
N VAL A 21 13.44 -18.78 2.85
CA VAL A 21 14.26 -19.31 1.75
C VAL A 21 14.55 -18.22 0.73
N PRO A 22 15.77 -18.18 0.15
CA PRO A 22 16.07 -17.26 -0.94
C PRO A 22 15.20 -17.61 -2.16
N VAL A 23 14.49 -16.61 -2.67
CA VAL A 23 13.73 -16.75 -3.91
C VAL A 23 14.66 -16.67 -5.12
N SER A 24 14.27 -17.28 -6.24
CA SER A 24 14.96 -17.12 -7.53
C SER A 24 15.11 -15.65 -7.91
N LYS A 25 16.19 -15.29 -8.61
CA LYS A 25 16.46 -13.91 -9.06
C LYS A 25 15.30 -13.30 -9.85
N GLU A 26 14.65 -14.09 -10.70
CA GLU A 26 13.49 -13.68 -11.49
C GLU A 26 12.31 -13.29 -10.59
N LYS A 27 11.96 -14.16 -9.65
CA LYS A 27 10.88 -13.92 -8.69
C LYS A 27 11.17 -12.75 -7.76
N TYR A 28 12.43 -12.55 -7.39
CA TYR A 28 12.85 -11.36 -6.65
C TYR A 28 12.61 -10.09 -7.47
N ALA A 29 13.00 -10.09 -8.75
CA ALA A 29 12.82 -8.95 -9.64
C ALA A 29 11.33 -8.63 -9.87
N GLU A 30 10.48 -9.64 -10.02
CA GLU A 30 9.03 -9.46 -10.12
C GLU A 30 8.43 -8.83 -8.86
N ILE A 31 8.81 -9.32 -7.68
CA ILE A 31 8.36 -8.75 -6.40
C ILE A 31 8.84 -7.31 -6.24
N ALA A 32 10.11 -7.04 -6.54
CA ALA A 32 10.70 -5.71 -6.46
C ALA A 32 9.98 -4.72 -7.40
N GLN A 33 9.74 -5.13 -8.66
CA GLN A 33 9.00 -4.32 -9.63
C GLN A 33 7.56 -4.06 -9.17
N ALA A 34 6.88 -5.07 -8.62
CA ALA A 34 5.51 -4.90 -8.12
C ALA A 34 5.43 -3.93 -6.93
N ILE A 35 6.45 -3.93 -6.05
CA ILE A 35 6.55 -2.99 -4.94
C ILE A 35 6.83 -1.58 -5.46
N GLU A 36 7.76 -1.43 -6.40
CA GLU A 36 8.13 -0.15 -6.99
C GLU A 36 6.95 0.47 -7.77
N ALA A 37 6.22 -0.33 -8.55
CA ALA A 37 5.02 0.12 -9.27
C ALA A 37 3.90 0.59 -8.33
N ARG A 38 3.84 0.09 -7.08
CA ARG A 38 2.85 0.51 -6.07
C ARG A 38 3.35 1.66 -5.19
N LYS A 39 4.59 2.11 -5.36
CA LYS A 39 5.18 3.18 -4.56
C LYS A 39 4.45 4.50 -4.83
N LYS A 40 3.92 5.11 -3.77
CA LYS A 40 3.18 6.39 -3.84
C LYS A 40 4.15 7.56 -3.73
N ASP A 41 4.86 7.88 -4.81
CA ASP A 41 5.89 8.94 -4.82
C ASP A 41 5.41 10.31 -5.31
N ALA A 42 4.19 10.41 -5.84
CA ALA A 42 3.64 11.65 -6.37
C ALA A 42 2.37 12.09 -5.62
N VAL A 43 2.26 13.41 -5.38
CA VAL A 43 1.08 14.03 -4.78
C VAL A 43 0.21 14.63 -5.88
N LEU A 44 -1.06 14.25 -5.92
CA LEU A 44 -2.06 14.79 -6.84
C LEU A 44 -3.04 15.70 -6.08
N ASN A 45 -3.12 16.98 -6.47
CA ASN A 45 -4.10 17.93 -5.95
C ASN A 45 -5.23 18.12 -6.97
N ILE A 46 -6.47 17.81 -6.59
CA ILE A 46 -7.64 17.94 -7.46
C ILE A 46 -8.75 18.73 -6.77
N ARG A 47 -9.46 19.56 -7.53
CA ARG A 47 -10.68 20.22 -7.09
C ARG A 47 -11.88 19.38 -7.54
N VAL A 48 -12.78 19.09 -6.62
CA VAL A 48 -14.02 18.33 -6.86
C VAL A 48 -15.19 19.05 -6.21
N ASN A 49 -16.41 18.81 -6.72
CA ASN A 49 -17.62 19.33 -6.11
C ASN A 49 -17.86 18.68 -4.73
N SER A 50 -18.48 19.43 -3.80
CA SER A 50 -18.77 18.96 -2.44
C SER A 50 -19.72 17.77 -2.44
N TYR A 51 -20.73 17.78 -3.33
CA TYR A 51 -21.67 16.67 -3.49
C TYR A 51 -20.97 15.38 -3.90
N ASP A 52 -20.12 15.42 -4.92
CA ASP A 52 -19.34 14.26 -5.38
C ASP A 52 -18.41 13.73 -4.28
N LEU A 53 -17.74 14.62 -3.55
CA LEU A 53 -16.88 14.24 -2.43
C LEU A 53 -17.66 13.47 -1.35
N GLU A 54 -18.89 13.89 -1.06
CA GLU A 54 -19.74 13.21 -0.08
C GLU A 54 -20.19 11.83 -0.57
N TYR A 55 -20.59 11.70 -1.84
CA TYR A 55 -20.92 10.40 -2.41
C TYR A 55 -19.72 9.44 -2.41
N LEU A 56 -18.51 9.92 -2.75
CA LEU A 56 -17.28 9.13 -2.68
C LEU A 56 -17.00 8.64 -1.25
N LYS A 57 -17.16 9.52 -0.25
CA LYS A 57 -17.02 9.16 1.16
C LYS A 57 -18.05 8.11 1.58
N GLN A 58 -19.30 8.23 1.16
CA GLN A 58 -20.33 7.25 1.45
C GLN A 58 -20.02 5.88 0.82
N LYS A 59 -19.56 5.86 -0.44
CA LYS A 59 -19.14 4.61 -1.10
C LYS A 59 -17.96 3.95 -0.39
N ALA A 60 -16.94 4.73 -0.04
CA ALA A 60 -15.79 4.22 0.71
C ALA A 60 -16.19 3.68 2.09
N LYS A 61 -17.10 4.36 2.79
CA LYS A 61 -17.64 3.90 4.08
C LYS A 61 -18.38 2.58 3.95
N LYS A 62 -19.18 2.39 2.90
CA LYS A 62 -19.86 1.10 2.63
C LYS A 62 -18.87 -0.05 2.39
N LEU A 63 -17.71 0.26 1.82
CA LEU A 63 -16.62 -0.69 1.58
C LEU A 63 -15.70 -0.86 2.81
N GLY A 64 -15.90 -0.10 3.88
CA GLY A 64 -15.05 -0.14 5.08
C GLY A 64 -13.64 0.44 4.89
N ILE A 65 -13.41 1.23 3.84
CA ILE A 65 -12.10 1.80 3.52
C ILE A 65 -12.10 3.34 3.60
N LYS A 66 -10.92 3.92 3.76
CA LYS A 66 -10.76 5.39 3.69
C LYS A 66 -11.08 5.89 2.28
N TYR A 67 -11.75 7.04 2.18
CA TYR A 67 -12.13 7.61 0.89
C TYR A 67 -10.91 7.93 0.00
N GLN A 68 -9.76 8.30 0.60
CA GLN A 68 -8.52 8.49 -0.14
C GLN A 68 -8.01 7.18 -0.77
N THR A 69 -8.12 6.06 -0.05
CA THR A 69 -7.75 4.73 -0.58
C THR A 69 -8.66 4.38 -1.74
N PHE A 70 -9.96 4.57 -1.59
CA PHE A 70 -10.94 4.33 -2.66
C PHE A 70 -10.65 5.13 -3.93
N ILE A 71 -10.36 6.43 -3.79
CA ILE A 71 -10.00 7.30 -4.93
C ILE A 71 -8.68 6.82 -5.57
N SER A 72 -7.68 6.49 -4.76
CA SER A 72 -6.40 5.98 -5.25
C SER A 72 -6.57 4.69 -6.05
N GLU A 73 -7.43 3.76 -5.60
CA GLU A 73 -7.71 2.51 -6.31
C GLU A 73 -8.43 2.73 -7.63
N ILE A 74 -9.40 3.66 -7.68
CA ILE A 74 -10.07 4.01 -8.94
C ILE A 74 -9.07 4.58 -9.95
N LEU A 75 -8.24 5.55 -9.52
CA LEU A 75 -7.23 6.16 -10.39
C LEU A 75 -6.25 5.12 -10.91
N HIS A 76 -5.79 4.20 -10.05
CA HIS A 76 -4.90 3.12 -10.45
C HIS A 76 -5.54 2.18 -11.47
N LYS A 77 -6.80 1.77 -11.24
CA LYS A 77 -7.56 0.94 -12.19
C LYS A 77 -7.72 1.62 -13.55
N VAL A 78 -7.98 2.93 -13.57
CA VAL A 78 -8.16 3.68 -14.83
C VAL A 78 -6.82 3.88 -15.55
N ALA A 79 -5.72 4.09 -14.84
CA ALA A 79 -4.40 4.30 -15.43
C ALA A 79 -3.73 3.03 -15.99
N HIS A 80 -4.18 1.85 -15.56
CA HIS A 80 -3.67 0.55 -16.02
C HIS A 80 -4.75 -0.30 -16.72
N ALA A 81 -5.88 0.31 -17.08
CA ALA A 81 -6.91 -0.30 -17.94
C ALA A 81 -6.62 -0.07 -19.41
#